data_AF-A0A0R1TXM1-F1
#
_entry.id   AF-A0A0R1TXM1-F1
#
_cell.length_a   1.000
_cell.length_b   1.000
_cell.length_c   1.000
_cell.angle_alpha   90.00
_cell.angle_beta   90.00
_cell.angle_gamma   90.00
#
_symmetry.space_group_name_H-M   'P 1'
#
loop_
_entity.id
_entity.type
_entity.pdbx_description
1 polymer ?
#
loop_
_entity_poly.entity_id
_entity_poly.type
_entity_poly.pdbx_seq_one_letter_code
_entity_poly.pdbx_strand_id
1 'polypeptide(L)'
;MSNTDSAVTQIEMIRIIKQFRQQGFQGKYGAMQRVAGSDHEYFVALTDAQTEMAGLFRISLITNQIDFQYMLDEDHVFAAE
;
A
#
# COMPACT_ATOMS: atom_id res chain seq x y z
N MET A 1 4.51 0.57 -23.56
CA MET A 1 5.30 -0.49 -22.93
C MET A 1 4.55 -0.92 -21.69
N SER A 2 4.15 -2.19 -21.57
CA SER A 2 3.32 -2.65 -20.45
C SER A 2 4.12 -2.65 -19.14
N ASN A 3 3.64 -1.90 -18.16
CA ASN A 3 4.27 -1.61 -16.88
C ASN A 3 4.16 -2.81 -15.91
N THR A 4 4.66 -3.98 -16.32
CA THR A 4 4.46 -5.25 -15.61
C THR A 4 5.33 -5.40 -14.35
N ASP A 5 6.32 -4.53 -14.15
CA ASP A 5 7.28 -4.62 -13.02
C ASP A 5 6.76 -4.07 -11.68
N SER A 6 5.68 -3.27 -11.72
CA SER A 6 5.07 -2.67 -10.51
C SER A 6 3.98 -3.53 -9.87
N ALA A 7 3.64 -4.67 -10.47
CA ALA A 7 2.57 -5.54 -10.01
C ALA A 7 2.97 -6.31 -8.74
N VAL A 8 2.17 -6.14 -7.68
CA VAL A 8 2.35 -6.84 -6.40
C VAL A 8 1.77 -8.24 -6.50
N THR A 9 2.55 -9.26 -6.14
CA THR A 9 2.11 -10.66 -6.14
C THR A 9 1.18 -10.94 -4.95
N GLN A 10 0.36 -11.99 -5.04
CA GLN A 10 -0.54 -12.39 -3.95
C GLN A 10 0.21 -12.69 -2.64
N ILE A 11 1.40 -13.29 -2.73
CA ILE A 11 2.22 -13.60 -1.54
C ILE A 11 2.69 -12.30 -0.87
N GLU A 12 3.11 -11.31 -1.65
CA GLU A 12 3.51 -10.00 -1.12
C GLU A 12 2.31 -9.27 -0.51
N MET A 13 1.14 -9.28 -1.16
CA MET A 13 -0.09 -8.71 -0.61
C MET A 13 -0.43 -9.29 0.76
N ILE A 14 -0.35 -10.62 0.93
CA ILE A 14 -0.60 -11.28 2.22
C ILE A 14 0.40 -10.81 3.28
N ARG A 15 1.69 -10.71 2.92
CA ARG A 15 2.74 -10.26 3.85
C ARG A 15 2.53 -8.80 4.27
N ILE A 16 2.20 -7.93 3.32
CA ILE A 16 1.86 -6.52 3.55
C ILE A 16 0.66 -6.43 4.51
N ILE A 17 -0.46 -7.08 4.19
CA ILE A 17 -1.67 -7.04 5.03
C ILE A 17 -1.39 -7.55 6.44
N LYS A 18 -0.61 -8.64 6.56
CA LYS A 18 -0.21 -9.17 7.87
C LYS A 18 0.54 -8.11 8.68
N GLN A 19 1.49 -7.41 8.06
CA GLN A 19 2.31 -6.42 8.74
C GLN A 19 1.48 -5.20 9.21
N PHE A 20 0.57 -4.70 8.37
CA PHE A 20 -0.35 -3.62 8.76
C PHE A 20 -1.23 -4.03 9.94
N ARG A 21 -1.84 -5.23 9.89
CA ARG A 21 -2.67 -5.74 11.00
C ARG A 21 -1.87 -5.91 12.30
N GLN A 22 -0.62 -6.35 12.22
CA GLN A 22 0.25 -6.47 13.39
C GLN A 22 0.55 -5.13 14.06
N GLN A 23 0.51 -4.02 13.31
CA GLN A 23 0.67 -2.66 13.85
C GLN A 23 -0.67 -2.00 14.23
N GLY A 24 -1.78 -2.74 14.20
CA GLY A 24 -3.08 -2.25 14.63
C GLY A 24 -3.90 -1.53 13.55
N PHE A 25 -3.42 -1.46 12.31
CA PHE A 25 -4.20 -0.90 11.20
C PHE A 25 -5.38 -1.81 10.86
N GLN A 26 -6.58 -1.23 10.82
CA GLN A 26 -7.82 -1.92 10.50
C GLN A 26 -8.57 -1.16 9.41
N GLY A 27 -9.04 -1.84 8.39
CA GLY A 27 -9.62 -1.16 7.24
C GLY A 27 -9.74 -2.01 5.99
N LYS A 28 -10.12 -1.34 4.90
CA LYS A 28 -10.19 -1.92 3.55
C LYS A 28 -8.91 -1.56 2.80
N TYR A 29 -8.22 -2.57 2.29
CA TYR A 29 -7.02 -2.39 1.48
C TYR A 29 -7.43 -2.13 0.03
N GLY A 30 -6.95 -1.02 -0.52
CA GLY A 30 -7.16 -0.63 -1.90
C GLY A 30 -5.99 -1.06 -2.79
N ALA A 31 -5.55 -0.15 -3.66
CA ALA A 31 -4.42 -0.39 -4.55
C ALA A 31 -3.13 -0.67 -3.76
N MET A 32 -2.35 -1.62 -4.27
CA MET A 32 -0.98 -1.89 -3.84
C MET A 32 -0.06 -1.84 -5.05
N GLN A 33 1.08 -1.18 -4.91
CA GLN A 33 2.06 -1.03 -5.98
C GLN A 33 3.47 -1.18 -5.41
N ARG A 34 4.35 -1.87 -6.14
CA ARG A 34 5.77 -1.92 -5.77
C ARG A 34 6.42 -0.57 -6.10
N VAL A 35 7.27 -0.08 -5.20
CA VAL A 35 8.05 1.15 -5.42
C VAL A 35 9.09 0.90 -6.52
N ALA A 36 9.17 1.79 -7.51
CA ALA A 36 10.15 1.65 -8.60
C ALA A 36 11.59 1.63 -8.05
N GLY A 37 12.38 0.64 -8.48
CA GLY A 37 13.77 0.48 -8.04
C GLY A 37 13.93 -0.21 -6.67
N SER A 38 12.87 -0.81 -6.11
CA SER A 38 12.92 -1.56 -4.85
C SER A 38 12.14 -2.86 -4.93
N ASP A 39 12.72 -3.97 -4.48
CA ASP A 39 12.07 -5.30 -4.47
C ASP A 39 11.24 -5.54 -3.20
N HIS A 40 11.35 -4.66 -2.21
CA HIS A 40 10.83 -4.90 -0.86
C HIS A 40 10.00 -3.74 -0.31
N GLU A 41 9.79 -2.69 -1.10
CA GLU A 41 8.99 -1.55 -0.72
C GLU A 41 7.75 -1.40 -1.57
N TYR A 42 6.64 -1.05 -0.90
CA TYR A 42 5.32 -1.03 -1.49
C TYR A 42 4.55 0.20 -1.04
N PHE A 43 3.82 0.80 -1.98
CA PHE A 43 2.73 1.70 -1.68
C PHE A 43 1.45 0.92 -1.45
N VAL A 44 0.70 1.31 -0.43
CA VAL A 44 -0.55 0.66 0.01
C VAL A 44 -1.57 1.73 0.31
N ALA A 45 -2.70 1.71 -0.42
CA ALA A 45 -3.88 2.47 -0.05
C ALA A 45 -4.67 1.70 1.01
N LEU A 46 -5.00 2.38 2.12
CA LEU A 46 -5.83 1.83 3.19
C LEU A 46 -6.92 2.83 3.55
N THR A 47 -8.17 2.36 3.55
CA THR A 47 -9.30 3.09 4.13
C THR A 47 -9.52 2.61 5.55
N ASP A 48 -9.33 3.51 6.52
CA ASP A 48 -9.49 3.21 7.94
C ASP A 48 -10.94 2.83 8.29
N ALA A 49 -11.10 1.84 9.16
CA ALA A 49 -12.41 1.27 9.48
C ALA A 49 -13.28 2.19 10.37
N GLN A 50 -12.70 3.12 11.12
CA GLN A 50 -13.43 3.98 12.05
C GLN A 50 -13.76 5.34 11.46
N THR A 51 -12.80 5.91 10.75
CA THR A 51 -12.89 7.28 10.22
C THR A 51 -13.37 7.32 8.77
N GLU A 52 -13.41 6.17 8.08
CA GLU A 52 -13.68 6.05 6.64
C GLU A 52 -12.69 6.83 5.75
N MET A 53 -11.62 7.36 6.36
CA MET A 53 -10.59 8.12 5.68
C MET A 53 -9.61 7.19 4.97
N ALA A 54 -9.28 7.52 3.72
CA ALA A 54 -8.28 6.80 2.94
C ALA A 54 -6.91 7.48 3.05
N GLY A 55 -5.86 6.68 3.19
CA GLY A 55 -4.47 7.15 3.22
C GLY A 55 -3.57 6.27 2.38
N LEU A 56 -2.51 6.88 1.84
CA LEU A 56 -1.41 6.18 1.20
C LEU A 56 -0.28 5.95 2.20
N PHE A 57 0.18 4.72 2.27
CA PHE A 57 1.27 4.29 3.14
C PHE A 57 2.39 3.67 2.30
N ARG A 58 3.62 3.83 2.75
CA ARG A 58 4.79 3.08 2.26
C ARG A 58 5.14 2.02 3.29
N ILE A 59 5.44 0.81 2.87
CA ILE A 59 5.91 -0.27 3.73
C ILE A 59 7.18 -0.88 3.17
N SER A 60 8.14 -1.18 4.04
CA SER A 60 9.29 -2.04 3.72
C SER A 60 9.11 -3.41 4.38
N LEU A 61 9.13 -4.49 3.58
CA LEU A 61 9.07 -5.87 4.08
C LEU A 61 10.40 -6.38 4.65
N ILE A 62 11.49 -5.63 4.50
CA ILE A 62 12.77 -5.94 5.17
C ILE A 62 12.75 -5.39 6.60
N THR A 63 12.41 -4.11 6.76
CA THR A 63 12.46 -3.44 8.06
C THR A 63 11.16 -3.53 8.83
N ASN A 64 10.08 -3.98 8.18
CA ASN A 64 8.71 -3.99 8.71
C ASN A 64 8.20 -2.60 9.13
N GLN A 65 8.80 -1.54 8.60
CA GLN A 65 8.41 -0.16 8.85
C GLN A 65 7.25 0.24 7.93
N ILE A 66 6.26 0.92 8.49
CA ILE A 66 5.12 1.50 7.78
C ILE A 66 5.19 3.01 7.98
N ASP A 67 5.28 3.76 6.89
CA ASP A 67 5.36 5.21 6.87
C ASP A 67 4.14 5.79 6.16
N PHE A 68 3.38 6.62 6.87
CA PHE A 68 2.32 7.41 6.26
C PHE A 68 2.90 8.39 5.23
N GLN A 69 2.26 8.47 4.07
CA GLN A 69 2.67 9.38 3.00
C GLN A 69 1.74 10.61 2.96
N TYR A 70 0.47 10.40 2.61
CA TYR A 70 -0.54 11.46 2.53
C TYR A 70 -1.96 10.86 2.52
N MET A 71 -2.95 11.72 2.78
CA MET A 71 -4.38 11.36 2.69
C MET A 71 -4.80 11.24 1.23
N LEU A 72 -5.55 10.19 0.90
CA LEU A 72 -6.19 10.06 -0.40
C LEU A 72 -7.52 10.80 -0.34
N ASP A 73 -7.61 11.93 -1.04
CA ASP A 73 -8.90 12.59 -1.27
C ASP A 73 -9.78 11.67 -2.14
N GLU A 74 -11.11 11.81 -2.05
CA GLU A 74 -12.10 10.94 -2.74
C GLU A 74 -11.88 10.84 -4.27
N ASP A 75 -11.11 11.75 -4.88
CA ASP A 75 -10.87 11.83 -6.33
C ASP A 75 -9.48 11.31 -6.80
N HIS A 76 -8.65 10.68 -5.95
CA HIS A 76 -7.33 10.22 -6.38
C HIS A 76 -7.38 8.93 -7.23
N VAL A 77 -7.39 9.10 -8.56
CA VAL A 77 -7.11 8.04 -9.54
C VAL A 77 -5.60 7.91 -9.72
N PHE A 78 -5.04 6.72 -9.53
CA PHE A 78 -3.66 6.45 -9.95
C PHE A 78 -3.57 6.71 -11.46
N ALA A 79 -2.88 7.79 -11.85
CA ALA A 79 -2.56 8.04 -13.25
C ALA A 79 -1.65 6.91 -13.74
N ALA A 80 -2.22 5.98 -14.48
CA ALA A 80 -1.47 5.06 -15.31
C ALA A 80 -1.06 5.85 -16.57
N GLU A 81 0.17 6.36 -16.59
CA GLU A 81 0.85 6.67 -17.86
C GLU A 81 1.49 5.41 -18.45
#